data_AF-A0A9P7H8Y9-F1
#
_entry.id   AF-A0A9P7H8Y9-F1
#
_cell.length_a   1.000
_cell.length_b   1.000
_cell.length_c   1.000
_cell.angle_alpha   90.00
_cell.angle_beta   90.00
_cell.angle_gamma   90.00
#
_symmetry.space_group_name_H-M   'P 1'
#
loop_
_entity.id
_entity.type
_entity.pdbx_description
1 polymer ?
#
loop_
_entity_poly.entity_id
_entity_poly.type
_entity_poly.pdbx_seq_one_letter_code
_entity_poly.pdbx_strand_id
1 'polypeptide(L)'
;MKSFVSVAILPLAVQAVRIVQSNDDGWAESYVRTFNDALNSAGYDVVLSAPAENKSGSSSRDEKPKDRTTACQYDSCPANSGPVGSDPKRPDLNWVNSFPVTSMKYGIDTFGPSLWNGAAPELAVTGPNVGTNLWLQVPFSGTVGAACYAAHDVGIPAIAFSGASGGNTAFNTNPVPQRSLVYAELATDLVKKVIDSGKPYLPEDVYLNVNFPKVEGKCTDASQVQWVLTRINPGLLSERDTEWCGDDRLPTETEIALKGGCYASISVGDASDKTTADAAQQKVVLNKLKDILTSRPAIPTIPKFLAPAAAQQVRQASVVRIKKTTKKKKALPKDFKRHNLNKREFPQYSLCEAMRVLRAVEVGQPPASIKYEIHINLKTARNGPVIKNSVRLPHPVQSDWQIAVICPEGSEIAREATAAGAVAVGQETLFEAIKKEQINFDRLICHEASESAMNKAGLGKILGPKGLMPSKRMRTIVPDVVKSMRDSAGAADYRERQGVIRLAIGQLGYSPDQLKNNIRVLLSKVKAECAEISEEVHKEVHEVILSTTNGPGVSLNGKLKDAEEQITPEALSSIM
;
A
#
# COMPACT_ATOMS: atom_id res chain seq x y z
N MET A 1 -50.23 -27.79 -61.82
CA MET A 1 -48.98 -27.59 -61.07
C MET A 1 -48.98 -26.17 -60.52
N LYS A 2 -49.16 -25.98 -59.22
CA LYS A 2 -49.01 -24.68 -58.54
C LYS A 2 -47.76 -24.77 -57.67
N SER A 3 -46.75 -23.99 -58.03
CA SER A 3 -45.44 -23.96 -57.38
C SER A 3 -45.53 -23.15 -56.09
N PHE A 4 -45.22 -23.76 -54.96
CA PHE A 4 -45.03 -23.06 -53.69
C PHE A 4 -43.57 -22.55 -53.63
N VAL A 5 -43.41 -21.25 -53.44
CA VAL A 5 -42.12 -20.61 -53.15
C VAL A 5 -41.99 -20.56 -51.62
N SER A 6 -41.05 -21.34 -51.08
CA SER A 6 -40.64 -21.25 -49.67
C SER A 6 -39.69 -20.06 -49.49
N VAL A 7 -40.08 -19.10 -48.66
CA VAL A 7 -39.22 -18.01 -48.19
C VAL A 7 -38.33 -18.56 -47.08
N ALA A 8 -37.02 -18.60 -47.32
CA ALA A 8 -36.03 -18.95 -46.30
C ALA A 8 -35.80 -17.74 -45.38
N ILE A 9 -36.14 -17.88 -44.11
CA ILE A 9 -35.82 -16.91 -43.06
C ILE A 9 -34.35 -17.13 -42.67
N LEU A 10 -33.47 -16.21 -43.05
CA LEU A 10 -32.08 -16.17 -42.57
C LEU A 10 -32.07 -15.84 -41.06
N PRO A 11 -31.37 -16.60 -40.21
CA PRO A 11 -31.24 -16.27 -38.81
C PRO A 11 -30.45 -14.96 -38.65
N LEU A 12 -31.01 -14.00 -37.92
CA LEU A 12 -30.30 -12.81 -37.47
C LEU A 12 -29.11 -13.25 -36.61
N ALA A 13 -27.88 -13.01 -37.09
CA ALA A 13 -26.68 -13.21 -36.29
C ALA A 13 -26.72 -12.26 -35.09
N VAL A 14 -26.91 -12.80 -33.88
CA VAL A 14 -26.80 -12.03 -32.65
C VAL A 14 -25.31 -11.74 -32.45
N GLN A 15 -24.91 -10.49 -32.61
CA GLN A 15 -23.53 -10.07 -32.38
C GLN A 15 -23.25 -10.14 -30.86
N ALA A 16 -22.18 -10.83 -30.48
CA ALA A 16 -21.72 -10.88 -29.08
C ALA A 16 -21.40 -9.48 -28.57
N VAL A 17 -21.69 -9.22 -27.29
CA VAL A 17 -21.39 -7.94 -26.65
C VAL A 17 -19.88 -7.78 -26.55
N ARG A 18 -19.38 -6.63 -27.00
CA ARG A 18 -17.93 -6.32 -27.01
C ARG A 18 -17.51 -5.73 -25.67
N ILE A 19 -16.65 -6.44 -24.96
CA ILE A 19 -16.19 -6.07 -23.62
C ILE A 19 -14.69 -5.75 -23.64
N VAL A 20 -14.33 -4.55 -23.22
CA VAL A 20 -12.93 -4.22 -22.90
C VAL A 20 -12.66 -4.54 -21.44
N GLN A 21 -11.65 -5.35 -21.18
CA GLN A 21 -11.24 -5.77 -19.85
C GLN A 21 -9.88 -5.16 -19.49
N SER A 22 -9.73 -4.73 -18.24
CA SER A 22 -8.44 -4.30 -17.68
C SER A 22 -8.24 -4.82 -16.25
N ASN A 23 -7.10 -4.49 -15.64
CA ASN A 23 -6.80 -4.79 -14.24
C ASN A 23 -5.64 -3.89 -13.76
N ASP A 24 -5.45 -3.72 -12.45
CA ASP A 24 -4.27 -3.06 -11.90
C ASP A 24 -3.19 -4.00 -11.36
N ASP A 25 -3.49 -5.26 -11.04
CA ASP A 25 -2.45 -6.22 -10.63
C ASP A 25 -1.58 -6.77 -11.78
N GLY A 26 -1.86 -6.34 -13.00
CA GLY A 26 -1.16 -6.73 -14.22
C GLY A 26 -1.93 -7.76 -15.05
N TRP A 27 -1.54 -7.90 -16.33
CA TRP A 27 -2.18 -8.79 -17.30
C TRP A 27 -1.95 -10.28 -17.02
N ALA A 28 -0.88 -10.61 -16.29
CA ALA A 28 -0.44 -11.98 -16.02
C ALA A 28 -0.92 -12.51 -14.67
N GLU A 29 -1.82 -11.79 -13.99
CA GLU A 29 -2.43 -12.22 -12.75
C GLU A 29 -3.58 -13.23 -13.01
N SER A 30 -3.73 -14.23 -12.13
CA SER A 30 -4.68 -15.34 -12.29
C SER A 30 -6.15 -14.90 -12.33
N TYR A 31 -6.59 -13.96 -11.49
CA TYR A 31 -7.98 -13.49 -11.43
C TYR A 31 -8.42 -12.88 -12.75
N VAL A 32 -7.63 -11.96 -13.32
CA VAL A 32 -8.01 -11.30 -14.59
C VAL A 32 -8.07 -12.29 -15.75
N ARG A 33 -7.17 -13.27 -15.78
CA ARG A 33 -7.13 -14.31 -16.83
C ARG A 33 -8.29 -15.28 -16.70
N THR A 34 -8.55 -15.77 -15.49
CA THR A 34 -9.68 -16.67 -15.21
C THR A 34 -11.01 -15.98 -15.52
N PHE A 35 -11.13 -14.68 -15.21
CA PHE A 35 -12.31 -13.89 -15.55
C PHE A 35 -12.46 -13.66 -17.06
N ASN A 36 -11.36 -13.41 -17.77
CA ASN A 36 -11.39 -13.31 -19.23
C ASN A 36 -11.91 -14.61 -19.87
N ASP A 37 -11.38 -15.76 -19.42
CA ASP A 37 -11.80 -17.07 -19.91
C ASP A 37 -13.29 -17.35 -19.59
N ALA A 38 -13.76 -16.93 -18.41
CA ALA A 38 -15.17 -17.07 -18.02
C ALA A 38 -16.10 -16.20 -18.89
N LEU A 39 -15.73 -14.95 -19.19
CA LEU A 39 -16.52 -14.07 -20.06
C LEU A 39 -16.57 -14.59 -21.51
N ASN A 40 -15.43 -15.04 -22.05
CA ASN A 40 -15.38 -15.66 -23.38
C ASN A 40 -16.23 -16.95 -23.42
N SER A 41 -16.17 -17.77 -22.37
CA SER A 41 -17.00 -18.98 -22.24
C SER A 41 -18.49 -18.67 -22.12
N ALA A 42 -18.85 -17.49 -21.60
CA ALA A 42 -20.22 -17.00 -21.55
C ALA A 42 -20.73 -16.42 -22.90
N GLY A 43 -19.89 -16.40 -23.94
CA GLY A 43 -20.26 -15.97 -25.29
C GLY A 43 -20.08 -14.47 -25.56
N TYR A 44 -19.33 -13.76 -24.71
CA TYR A 44 -18.95 -12.37 -24.96
C TYR A 44 -17.68 -12.29 -25.80
N ASP A 45 -17.52 -11.18 -26.53
CA ASP A 45 -16.31 -10.90 -27.30
C ASP A 45 -15.43 -9.96 -26.47
N VAL A 46 -14.37 -10.50 -25.87
CA VAL A 46 -13.62 -9.82 -24.81
C VAL A 46 -12.20 -9.54 -25.27
N VAL A 47 -11.73 -8.32 -25.03
CA VAL A 47 -10.30 -7.98 -25.17
C VAL A 47 -9.74 -7.57 -23.81
N LEU A 48 -8.72 -8.27 -23.34
CA LEU A 48 -7.94 -7.86 -22.17
C LEU A 48 -6.85 -6.89 -22.60
N SER A 49 -6.79 -5.73 -21.96
CA SER A 49 -5.69 -4.77 -22.04
C SER A 49 -5.34 -4.29 -20.64
N ALA A 50 -4.24 -4.82 -20.10
CA ALA A 50 -3.80 -4.54 -18.73
C ALA A 50 -2.29 -4.22 -18.65
N PRO A 51 -1.82 -3.62 -17.55
CA PRO A 51 -0.41 -3.36 -17.36
C PRO A 51 0.46 -4.62 -17.47
N ALA A 52 1.66 -4.47 -18.04
CA ALA A 52 2.66 -5.54 -18.07
C ALA A 52 3.17 -5.96 -16.68
N GLU A 53 2.97 -5.11 -15.66
CA GLU A 53 3.37 -5.31 -14.27
C GLU A 53 2.24 -4.92 -13.33
N ASN A 54 2.31 -5.37 -12.08
CA ASN A 54 1.44 -4.85 -11.04
C ASN A 54 1.63 -3.33 -10.86
N LYS A 55 0.52 -2.59 -10.95
CA LYS A 55 0.39 -1.14 -10.79
C LYS A 55 -0.70 -0.77 -9.76
N SER A 56 -0.93 -1.62 -8.77
CA SER A 56 -1.92 -1.34 -7.72
C SER A 56 -1.56 -0.06 -6.95
N GLY A 57 -2.58 0.69 -6.53
CA GLY A 57 -2.38 2.00 -5.89
C GLY A 57 -2.02 3.14 -6.86
N SER A 58 -2.14 2.93 -8.18
CA SER A 58 -1.81 3.94 -9.19
C SER A 58 -2.90 5.00 -9.43
N SER A 59 -4.09 4.87 -8.84
CA SER A 59 -5.20 5.79 -9.08
C SER A 59 -5.49 5.95 -10.58
N SER A 60 -5.87 7.14 -11.03
CA SER A 60 -6.09 7.46 -12.44
C SER A 60 -4.81 7.90 -13.18
N ARG A 61 -3.64 7.34 -12.82
CA ARG A 61 -2.39 7.69 -13.52
C ARG A 61 -2.44 7.23 -14.97
N ASP A 62 -1.97 8.12 -15.84
CA ASP A 62 -1.87 7.90 -17.27
C ASP A 62 -0.49 8.35 -17.76
N GLU A 63 0.21 7.46 -18.47
CA GLU A 63 1.53 7.74 -19.01
C GLU A 63 1.71 7.00 -20.34
N LYS A 64 2.41 7.58 -21.31
CA LYS A 64 2.70 6.88 -22.56
C LYS A 64 3.51 5.59 -22.28
N PRO A 65 3.16 4.46 -22.90
CA PRO A 65 3.91 3.22 -22.73
C PRO A 65 5.36 3.39 -23.19
N LYS A 66 6.28 2.76 -22.45
CA LYS A 66 7.73 2.80 -22.74
C LYS A 66 8.24 1.41 -23.06
N ASP A 67 9.34 1.31 -23.79
CA ASP A 67 9.97 0.03 -24.05
C ASP A 67 10.37 -0.67 -22.74
N ARG A 68 10.12 -1.97 -22.69
CA ARG A 68 10.51 -2.80 -21.55
C ARG A 68 11.94 -3.30 -21.70
N THR A 69 12.75 -3.10 -20.66
CA THR A 69 14.10 -3.70 -20.56
C THR A 69 14.10 -5.04 -19.82
N THR A 70 13.02 -5.35 -19.09
CA THR A 70 12.86 -6.58 -18.29
C THR A 70 11.63 -7.37 -18.74
N ALA A 71 11.62 -8.68 -18.48
CA ALA A 71 10.47 -9.53 -18.70
C ALA A 71 9.23 -9.01 -17.95
N CYS A 72 8.03 -9.28 -18.46
CA CYS A 72 6.78 -8.97 -17.76
C CYS A 72 6.65 -9.79 -16.46
N GLN A 73 5.73 -9.38 -15.59
CA GLN A 73 5.33 -10.12 -14.40
C GLN A 73 5.11 -11.61 -14.72
N TYR A 74 5.67 -12.50 -13.89
CA TYR A 74 5.64 -13.96 -14.06
C TYR A 74 6.26 -14.48 -15.36
N ASP A 75 7.25 -13.76 -15.91
CA ASP A 75 7.90 -14.07 -17.18
C ASP A 75 6.90 -14.24 -18.35
N SER A 76 5.75 -13.57 -18.24
CA SER A 76 4.64 -13.69 -19.20
C SER A 76 4.93 -13.09 -20.58
N CYS A 77 5.94 -12.22 -20.65
CA CYS A 77 6.48 -11.69 -21.90
C CYS A 77 8.00 -11.54 -21.77
N PRO A 78 8.78 -11.71 -22.85
CA PRO A 78 10.23 -11.57 -22.80
C PRO A 78 10.66 -10.11 -22.58
N ALA A 79 11.87 -9.91 -22.07
CA ALA A 79 12.52 -8.60 -22.05
C ALA A 79 12.71 -8.05 -23.48
N ASN A 80 12.74 -6.73 -23.63
CA ASN A 80 12.91 -6.05 -24.92
C ASN A 80 11.79 -6.34 -25.93
N SER A 81 10.58 -6.61 -25.44
CA SER A 81 9.37 -6.87 -26.25
C SER A 81 8.63 -5.61 -26.70
N GLY A 82 9.25 -4.44 -26.56
CA GLY A 82 8.64 -3.15 -26.92
C GLY A 82 7.74 -2.58 -25.81
N PRO A 83 6.88 -1.60 -26.15
CA PRO A 83 6.09 -0.86 -25.16
C PRO A 83 4.69 -1.46 -24.92
N VAL A 84 4.23 -2.28 -25.86
CA VAL A 84 2.94 -3.00 -25.84
C VAL A 84 3.10 -4.34 -26.55
N GLY A 85 2.24 -5.31 -26.26
CA GLY A 85 2.23 -6.59 -26.96
C GLY A 85 1.01 -7.44 -26.64
N SER A 86 0.96 -8.64 -27.21
CA SER A 86 -0.14 -9.58 -27.08
C SER A 86 0.38 -11.00 -26.83
N ASP A 87 -0.49 -11.87 -26.32
CA ASP A 87 -0.21 -13.31 -26.30
C ASP A 87 -0.25 -13.86 -27.73
N PRO A 88 0.79 -14.60 -28.19
CA PRO A 88 0.83 -15.12 -29.57
C PRO A 88 -0.29 -16.11 -29.91
N LYS A 89 -0.87 -16.79 -28.91
CA LYS A 89 -1.94 -17.79 -29.10
C LYS A 89 -3.32 -17.22 -28.77
N ARG A 90 -3.37 -16.13 -28.02
CA ARG A 90 -4.59 -15.47 -27.54
C ARG A 90 -4.53 -13.98 -27.88
N PRO A 91 -4.88 -13.57 -29.12
CA PRO A 91 -4.80 -12.18 -29.56
C PRO A 91 -5.76 -11.25 -28.78
N ASP A 92 -6.75 -11.83 -28.11
CA ASP A 92 -7.62 -11.17 -27.15
C ASP A 92 -6.88 -10.73 -25.87
N LEU A 93 -5.70 -11.29 -25.59
CA LEU A 93 -4.93 -11.01 -24.38
C LEU A 93 -3.75 -10.08 -24.66
N ASN A 94 -3.88 -8.82 -24.25
CA ASN A 94 -2.93 -7.76 -24.54
C ASN A 94 -2.37 -7.11 -23.27
N TRP A 95 -1.14 -6.64 -23.38
CA TRP A 95 -0.45 -5.94 -22.31
C TRP A 95 0.12 -4.61 -22.76
N VAL A 96 0.18 -3.68 -21.81
CA VAL A 96 0.71 -2.33 -22.03
C VAL A 96 1.73 -2.03 -20.94
N ASN A 97 2.93 -1.60 -21.29
CA ASN A 97 3.93 -1.21 -20.30
C ASN A 97 3.67 0.20 -19.74
N SER A 98 2.55 0.35 -19.04
CA SER A 98 2.13 1.60 -18.39
C SER A 98 1.16 1.33 -17.23
N PHE A 99 0.24 2.26 -16.94
CA PHE A 99 -0.74 2.22 -15.87
C PHE A 99 -2.10 1.68 -16.35
N PRO A 100 -3.01 1.33 -15.41
CA PRO A 100 -4.33 0.75 -15.75
C PRO A 100 -5.17 1.66 -16.66
N VAL A 101 -5.19 2.97 -16.42
CA VAL A 101 -5.92 3.92 -17.30
C VAL A 101 -5.36 3.91 -18.71
N THR A 102 -4.03 3.97 -18.87
CA THR A 102 -3.40 3.86 -20.19
C THR A 102 -3.71 2.51 -20.84
N SER A 103 -3.73 1.43 -20.06
CA SER A 103 -4.05 0.10 -20.60
C SER A 103 -5.50 0.04 -21.08
N MET A 104 -6.44 0.61 -20.32
CA MET A 104 -7.84 0.76 -20.73
C MET A 104 -7.98 1.57 -22.03
N LYS A 105 -7.26 2.69 -22.16
CA LYS A 105 -7.18 3.47 -23.41
C LYS A 105 -6.79 2.63 -24.61
N TYR A 106 -5.69 1.88 -24.50
CA TYR A 106 -5.25 1.01 -25.59
C TYR A 106 -6.24 -0.12 -25.89
N GLY A 107 -6.94 -0.64 -24.88
CA GLY A 107 -8.01 -1.61 -25.07
C GLY A 107 -9.17 -1.05 -25.89
N ILE A 108 -9.58 0.19 -25.59
CA ILE A 108 -10.69 0.89 -26.25
C ILE A 108 -10.30 1.36 -27.65
N ASP A 109 -9.13 1.97 -27.81
CA ASP A 109 -8.76 2.72 -29.01
C ASP A 109 -7.96 1.87 -30.02
N THR A 110 -7.33 0.78 -29.57
CA THR A 110 -6.37 0.01 -30.39
C THR A 110 -6.73 -1.47 -30.45
N PHE A 111 -6.64 -2.20 -29.33
CA PHE A 111 -6.74 -3.66 -29.34
C PHE A 111 -8.16 -4.14 -29.65
N GLY A 112 -9.19 -3.59 -28.99
CA GLY A 112 -10.58 -3.93 -29.26
C GLY A 112 -10.96 -3.70 -30.72
N PRO A 113 -10.82 -2.47 -31.25
CA PRO A 113 -11.12 -2.18 -32.65
C PRO A 113 -10.34 -3.07 -33.64
N SER A 114 -9.10 -3.47 -33.31
CA SER A 114 -8.33 -4.37 -34.17
C SER A 114 -8.93 -5.78 -34.26
N LEU A 115 -9.59 -6.26 -33.20
CA LEU A 115 -10.28 -7.55 -33.17
C LEU A 115 -11.71 -7.47 -33.69
N TRP A 116 -12.35 -6.32 -33.52
CA TRP A 116 -13.78 -6.12 -33.81
C TRP A 116 -14.05 -5.38 -35.12
N ASN A 117 -13.09 -5.40 -36.07
CA ASN A 117 -13.20 -4.74 -37.37
C ASN A 117 -13.58 -3.25 -37.27
N GLY A 118 -12.96 -2.54 -36.32
CA GLY A 118 -13.18 -1.12 -36.07
C GLY A 118 -14.35 -0.80 -35.14
N ALA A 119 -15.13 -1.79 -34.69
CA ALA A 119 -16.23 -1.55 -33.77
C ALA A 119 -15.72 -1.19 -32.36
N ALA A 120 -16.43 -0.28 -31.68
CA ALA A 120 -16.10 0.17 -30.34
C ALA A 120 -16.61 -0.82 -29.26
N PRO A 121 -15.95 -0.89 -28.10
CA PRO A 121 -16.47 -1.63 -26.95
C PRO A 121 -17.81 -1.07 -26.46
N GLU A 122 -18.63 -1.94 -25.90
CA GLU A 122 -19.96 -1.60 -25.40
C GLU A 122 -20.04 -1.61 -23.87
N LEU A 123 -19.10 -2.30 -23.22
CA LEU A 123 -18.96 -2.38 -21.77
C LEU A 123 -17.47 -2.44 -21.41
N ALA A 124 -17.08 -1.75 -20.34
CA ALA A 124 -15.76 -1.85 -19.75
C ALA A 124 -15.82 -2.59 -18.42
N VAL A 125 -14.91 -3.54 -18.21
CA VAL A 125 -14.76 -4.23 -16.93
C VAL A 125 -13.30 -4.17 -16.47
N THR A 126 -13.08 -4.11 -15.17
CA THR A 126 -11.72 -4.03 -14.62
C THR A 126 -11.62 -4.83 -13.33
N GLY A 127 -10.52 -5.57 -13.16
CA GLY A 127 -10.37 -6.59 -12.13
C GLY A 127 -10.91 -7.96 -12.57
N PRO A 128 -11.26 -8.88 -11.64
CA PRO A 128 -11.10 -8.73 -10.20
C PRO A 128 -9.64 -8.52 -9.79
N ASN A 129 -9.38 -7.47 -9.00
CA ASN A 129 -8.06 -7.22 -8.44
C ASN A 129 -7.91 -7.81 -7.03
N VAL A 130 -6.69 -8.06 -6.60
CA VAL A 130 -6.32 -8.53 -5.26
C VAL A 130 -6.41 -7.36 -4.29
N GLY A 131 -7.27 -7.53 -3.29
CA GLY A 131 -7.57 -6.51 -2.29
C GLY A 131 -8.90 -5.83 -2.56
N THR A 132 -9.56 -5.40 -1.49
CA THR A 132 -10.81 -4.65 -1.58
C THR A 132 -10.55 -3.19 -1.95
N ASN A 133 -11.52 -2.53 -2.57
CA ASN A 133 -11.54 -1.09 -2.82
C ASN A 133 -12.67 -0.47 -1.99
N LEU A 134 -12.38 -0.14 -0.73
CA LEU A 134 -13.36 0.38 0.24
C LEU A 134 -13.09 1.85 0.60
N TRP A 135 -14.11 2.70 0.51
CA TRP A 135 -14.14 4.10 0.99
C TRP A 135 -12.87 4.90 0.64
N LEU A 136 -11.96 5.12 1.60
CA LEU A 136 -10.73 5.90 1.40
C LEU A 136 -9.73 5.26 0.44
N GLN A 137 -9.90 3.97 0.10
CA GLN A 137 -9.03 3.26 -0.85
C GLN A 137 -9.45 3.51 -2.31
N VAL A 138 -10.74 3.75 -2.55
CA VAL A 138 -11.32 3.93 -3.89
C VAL A 138 -10.58 4.99 -4.73
N PRO A 139 -10.21 6.18 -4.19
CA PRO A 139 -9.47 7.17 -4.97
C PRO A 139 -8.09 6.71 -5.43
N PHE A 140 -7.45 5.76 -4.75
CA PHE A 140 -6.10 5.26 -5.04
C PHE A 140 -6.10 3.98 -5.90
N SER A 141 -7.25 3.35 -6.08
CA SER A 141 -7.38 2.13 -6.88
C SER A 141 -7.12 2.41 -8.35
N GLY A 142 -6.21 1.64 -8.95
CA GLY A 142 -5.96 1.67 -10.39
C GLY A 142 -7.10 1.01 -11.15
N THR A 143 -7.65 -0.07 -10.59
CA THR A 143 -8.84 -0.76 -11.09
C THR A 143 -10.03 0.20 -11.18
N VAL A 144 -10.36 0.94 -10.11
CA VAL A 144 -11.40 1.99 -10.17
C VAL A 144 -11.03 3.11 -11.14
N GLY A 145 -9.76 3.55 -11.15
CA GLY A 145 -9.29 4.59 -12.07
C GLY A 145 -9.56 4.26 -13.54
N ALA A 146 -9.32 3.01 -13.95
CA ALA A 146 -9.60 2.54 -15.30
C ALA A 146 -11.12 2.50 -15.62
N ALA A 147 -11.96 2.08 -14.67
CA ALA A 147 -13.42 2.12 -14.85
C ALA A 147 -13.95 3.56 -14.99
N CYS A 148 -13.48 4.47 -14.14
CA CYS A 148 -13.87 5.88 -14.21
C CYS A 148 -13.45 6.51 -15.53
N TYR A 149 -12.26 6.19 -16.05
CA TYR A 149 -11.83 6.65 -17.37
C TYR A 149 -12.80 6.19 -18.48
N ALA A 150 -13.17 4.90 -18.49
CA ALA A 150 -14.11 4.39 -19.47
C ALA A 150 -15.49 5.06 -19.35
N ALA A 151 -16.02 5.20 -18.13
CA ALA A 151 -17.37 5.74 -17.91
C ALA A 151 -17.47 7.26 -18.11
N HIS A 152 -16.51 8.04 -17.62
CA HIS A 152 -16.56 9.50 -17.64
C HIS A 152 -15.90 10.10 -18.89
N ASP A 153 -14.66 9.71 -19.19
CA ASP A 153 -13.91 10.33 -20.28
C ASP A 153 -14.32 9.80 -21.66
N VAL A 154 -14.79 8.55 -21.73
CA VAL A 154 -15.19 7.90 -23.00
C VAL A 154 -16.72 7.72 -23.13
N GLY A 155 -17.43 7.56 -22.02
CA GLY A 155 -18.89 7.31 -22.02
C GLY A 155 -19.27 5.83 -22.19
N ILE A 156 -18.36 4.90 -21.89
CA ILE A 156 -18.62 3.45 -21.90
C ILE A 156 -18.98 2.99 -20.49
N PRO A 157 -20.14 2.33 -20.27
CA PRO A 157 -20.53 1.86 -18.95
C PRO A 157 -19.48 0.91 -18.37
N ALA A 158 -19.14 1.08 -17.09
CA ALA A 158 -17.99 0.41 -16.48
C ALA A 158 -18.27 -0.28 -15.14
N ILE A 159 -17.61 -1.42 -14.91
CA ILE A 159 -17.68 -2.17 -13.65
C ILE A 159 -16.27 -2.47 -13.15
N ALA A 160 -15.99 -2.10 -11.90
CA ALA A 160 -14.74 -2.38 -11.19
C ALA A 160 -14.95 -3.49 -10.16
N PHE A 161 -14.17 -4.56 -10.26
CA PHE A 161 -14.24 -5.74 -9.41
C PHE A 161 -13.01 -5.85 -8.51
N SER A 162 -13.23 -6.17 -7.23
CA SER A 162 -12.17 -6.26 -6.22
C SER A 162 -12.41 -7.48 -5.32
N GLY A 163 -11.38 -8.26 -5.03
CA GLY A 163 -11.48 -9.49 -4.24
C GLY A 163 -10.76 -9.39 -2.90
N ALA A 164 -11.45 -9.69 -1.79
CA ALA A 164 -10.82 -9.66 -0.46
C ALA A 164 -9.79 -10.78 -0.21
N SER A 165 -9.75 -11.82 -1.05
CA SER A 165 -8.78 -12.90 -0.94
C SER A 165 -7.41 -12.44 -1.42
N GLY A 166 -6.46 -12.39 -0.50
CA GLY A 166 -5.09 -11.98 -0.78
C GLY A 166 -4.27 -13.02 -1.55
N GLY A 167 -3.07 -12.61 -1.97
CA GLY A 167 -2.07 -13.44 -2.63
C GLY A 167 -2.19 -13.41 -4.15
N ASN A 168 -1.32 -12.63 -4.79
CA ASN A 168 -1.20 -12.63 -6.25
C ASN A 168 -0.73 -14.00 -6.75
N THR A 169 -1.28 -14.44 -7.86
CA THR A 169 -0.93 -15.75 -8.43
C THR A 169 -0.72 -15.64 -9.92
N ALA A 170 0.27 -16.36 -10.43
CA ALA A 170 0.60 -16.37 -11.85
C ALA A 170 -0.53 -17.01 -12.67
N PHE A 171 -0.80 -16.44 -13.84
CA PHE A 171 -1.81 -16.92 -14.79
C PHE A 171 -1.70 -18.41 -15.17
N ASN A 172 -0.49 -18.96 -15.16
CA ASN A 172 -0.18 -20.34 -15.55
C ASN A 172 -0.19 -21.32 -14.36
N THR A 173 -0.67 -20.90 -13.19
CA THR A 173 -0.76 -21.77 -12.00
C THR A 173 -1.79 -22.87 -12.24
N ASN A 174 -1.38 -24.13 -12.04
CA ASN A 174 -2.22 -25.31 -12.25
C ASN A 174 -2.17 -26.24 -11.01
N PRO A 175 -3.32 -26.60 -10.39
CA PRO A 175 -4.68 -26.19 -10.73
C PRO A 175 -4.91 -24.69 -10.51
N VAL A 176 -5.85 -24.13 -11.29
CA VAL A 176 -6.30 -22.74 -11.08
C VAL A 176 -6.84 -22.62 -9.66
N PRO A 177 -6.42 -21.61 -8.87
CA PRO A 177 -6.89 -21.47 -7.50
C PRO A 177 -8.41 -21.32 -7.43
N GLN A 178 -9.05 -22.00 -6.48
CA GLN A 178 -10.51 -21.95 -6.30
C GLN A 178 -11.04 -20.51 -6.17
N ARG A 179 -10.31 -19.65 -5.46
CA ARG A 179 -10.66 -18.23 -5.34
C ARG A 179 -10.71 -17.48 -6.67
N SER A 180 -9.85 -17.81 -7.63
CA SER A 180 -9.88 -17.23 -8.97
C SER A 180 -11.14 -17.64 -9.73
N LEU A 181 -11.55 -18.91 -9.60
CA LEU A 181 -12.76 -19.45 -10.24
C LEU A 181 -14.02 -18.80 -9.65
N VAL A 182 -14.13 -18.73 -8.32
CA VAL A 182 -15.30 -18.12 -7.65
C VAL A 182 -15.43 -16.64 -8.01
N TYR A 183 -14.34 -15.87 -8.02
CA TYR A 183 -14.40 -14.47 -8.42
C TYR A 183 -14.73 -14.26 -9.90
N ALA A 184 -14.22 -15.12 -10.78
CA ALA A 184 -14.57 -15.09 -12.20
C ALA A 184 -16.06 -15.38 -12.44
N GLU A 185 -16.61 -16.37 -11.74
CA GLU A 185 -18.04 -16.72 -11.80
C GLU A 185 -18.92 -15.56 -11.32
N LEU A 186 -18.67 -15.03 -10.12
CA LEU A 186 -19.41 -13.89 -9.56
C LEU A 186 -19.36 -12.64 -10.45
N ALA A 187 -18.18 -12.31 -10.99
CA ALA A 187 -18.03 -11.17 -11.88
C ALA A 187 -18.78 -11.39 -13.20
N THR A 188 -18.73 -12.59 -13.76
CA THR A 188 -19.44 -12.96 -15.00
C THR A 188 -20.95 -12.92 -14.80
N ASP A 189 -21.46 -13.40 -13.66
CA ASP A 189 -22.88 -13.36 -13.32
C ASP A 189 -23.39 -11.92 -13.23
N LEU A 190 -22.63 -11.02 -12.61
CA LEU A 190 -23.02 -9.60 -12.54
C LEU A 190 -22.97 -8.93 -13.92
N VAL A 191 -21.92 -9.18 -14.71
CA VAL A 191 -21.83 -8.67 -16.09
C VAL A 191 -23.02 -9.13 -16.92
N LYS A 192 -23.36 -10.41 -16.85
CA LYS A 192 -24.53 -10.98 -17.51
C LYS A 192 -25.81 -10.29 -17.05
N LYS A 193 -26.01 -10.12 -15.74
CA LYS A 193 -27.21 -9.44 -15.23
C LYS A 193 -27.31 -7.98 -15.71
N VAL A 194 -26.19 -7.27 -15.81
CA VAL A 194 -26.13 -5.90 -16.33
C VAL A 194 -26.48 -5.87 -17.81
N ILE A 195 -25.93 -6.77 -18.63
CA ILE A 195 -26.21 -6.86 -20.07
C ILE A 195 -27.68 -7.24 -20.32
N ASP A 196 -28.17 -8.28 -19.64
CA ASP A 196 -29.56 -8.77 -19.73
C ASP A 196 -30.59 -7.69 -19.32
N SER A 197 -30.17 -6.71 -18.52
CA SER A 197 -31.03 -5.57 -18.14
C SER A 197 -31.25 -4.56 -19.28
N GLY A 198 -30.59 -4.73 -20.42
CA GLY A 198 -30.74 -3.92 -21.63
C GLY A 198 -29.97 -2.60 -21.63
N LYS A 199 -29.81 -2.02 -22.84
CA LYS A 199 -29.13 -0.72 -23.05
C LYS A 199 -30.02 0.48 -22.66
N PRO A 200 -29.46 1.60 -22.16
CA PRO A 200 -28.08 1.72 -21.72
C PRO A 200 -27.81 0.80 -20.51
N TYR A 201 -26.65 0.15 -20.49
CA TYR A 201 -26.33 -0.87 -19.49
C TYR A 201 -26.25 -0.27 -18.08
N LEU A 202 -25.64 0.91 -17.96
CA LEU A 202 -25.60 1.75 -16.76
C LEU A 202 -25.94 3.21 -17.14
N PRO A 203 -26.32 4.06 -16.18
CA PRO A 203 -26.46 5.50 -16.43
C PRO A 203 -25.15 6.15 -16.89
N GLU A 204 -25.25 7.31 -17.54
CA GLU A 204 -24.09 8.15 -17.84
C GLU A 204 -23.36 8.58 -16.54
N ASP A 205 -22.04 8.73 -16.64
CA ASP A 205 -21.15 9.06 -15.52
C ASP A 205 -21.26 8.13 -14.30
N VAL A 206 -21.73 6.89 -14.50
CA VAL A 206 -21.82 5.87 -13.44
C VAL A 206 -20.90 4.70 -13.71
N TYR A 207 -20.21 4.26 -12.66
CA TYR A 207 -19.55 2.96 -12.62
C TYR A 207 -20.01 2.16 -11.39
N LEU A 208 -19.90 0.83 -11.46
CA LEU A 208 -20.15 -0.03 -10.30
C LEU A 208 -18.83 -0.38 -9.61
N ASN A 209 -18.72 -0.09 -8.31
CA ASN A 209 -17.61 -0.56 -7.47
C ASN A 209 -18.04 -1.82 -6.72
N VAL A 210 -17.47 -2.96 -7.10
CA VAL A 210 -17.85 -4.28 -6.61
C VAL A 210 -16.74 -4.85 -5.73
N ASN A 211 -17.10 -5.28 -4.53
CA ASN A 211 -16.18 -5.93 -3.60
C ASN A 211 -16.70 -7.31 -3.21
N PHE A 212 -15.91 -8.34 -3.52
CA PHE A 212 -16.19 -9.73 -3.18
C PHE A 212 -15.66 -10.10 -1.79
N PRO A 213 -16.36 -10.98 -1.06
CA PRO A 213 -15.89 -11.47 0.22
C PRO A 213 -14.66 -12.36 0.04
N LYS A 214 -13.99 -12.68 1.14
CA LYS A 214 -12.89 -13.65 1.12
C LYS A 214 -13.43 -15.04 0.80
N VAL A 215 -12.79 -15.78 -0.11
CA VAL A 215 -13.20 -17.12 -0.54
C VAL A 215 -12.69 -18.13 0.48
N GLU A 216 -13.35 -18.17 1.63
CA GLU A 216 -13.06 -19.06 2.75
C GLU A 216 -14.36 -19.49 3.43
N GLY A 217 -14.34 -20.64 4.11
CA GLY A 217 -15.51 -21.15 4.85
C GLY A 217 -16.71 -21.39 3.94
N LYS A 218 -17.78 -20.59 4.12
CA LYS A 218 -19.05 -20.67 3.37
C LYS A 218 -19.07 -19.79 2.10
N CYS A 219 -17.93 -19.27 1.67
CA CYS A 219 -17.82 -18.41 0.49
C CYS A 219 -17.02 -19.05 -0.64
N THR A 220 -17.03 -20.37 -0.69
CA THR A 220 -16.26 -21.19 -1.64
C THR A 220 -17.05 -21.52 -2.90
N ASP A 221 -18.31 -21.10 -2.97
CA ASP A 221 -19.26 -21.29 -4.06
C ASP A 221 -19.96 -19.96 -4.36
N ALA A 222 -20.01 -19.55 -5.63
CA ALA A 222 -20.60 -18.27 -6.05
C ALA A 222 -22.09 -18.17 -5.68
N SER A 223 -22.83 -19.28 -5.70
CA SER A 223 -24.26 -19.33 -5.37
C SER A 223 -24.55 -18.99 -3.89
N GLN A 224 -23.54 -19.07 -3.02
CA GLN A 224 -23.67 -18.76 -1.60
C GLN A 224 -23.46 -17.27 -1.30
N VAL A 225 -22.98 -16.49 -2.27
CA VAL A 225 -22.73 -15.05 -2.10
C VAL A 225 -24.01 -14.26 -2.31
N GLN A 226 -24.32 -13.42 -1.34
CA GLN A 226 -25.47 -12.53 -1.38
C GLN A 226 -25.05 -11.12 -1.82
N TRP A 227 -25.77 -10.56 -2.80
CA TRP A 227 -25.46 -9.23 -3.34
C TRP A 227 -26.18 -8.14 -2.55
N VAL A 228 -25.44 -7.15 -2.08
CA VAL A 228 -26.00 -6.02 -1.33
C VAL A 228 -25.72 -4.73 -2.08
N LEU A 229 -26.76 -3.94 -2.33
CA LEU A 229 -26.61 -2.59 -2.89
C LEU A 229 -26.06 -1.67 -1.81
N THR A 230 -24.94 -1.01 -2.10
CA THR A 230 -24.19 -0.22 -1.14
C THR A 230 -23.87 1.18 -1.66
N ARG A 231 -23.23 1.96 -0.79
CA ARG A 231 -22.63 3.25 -1.11
C ARG A 231 -21.15 3.28 -0.70
N ILE A 232 -20.40 4.17 -1.34
CA ILE A 232 -18.94 4.32 -1.12
C ILE A 232 -18.66 5.16 0.14
N ASN A 233 -19.28 6.34 0.25
CA ASN A 233 -18.99 7.32 1.31
C ASN A 233 -20.01 7.18 2.45
N PRO A 234 -19.70 7.55 3.70
CA PRO A 234 -20.58 7.33 4.87
C PRO A 234 -21.84 8.22 4.97
N GLY A 235 -22.23 8.95 3.91
CA GLY A 235 -23.51 9.67 3.85
C GLY A 235 -23.72 10.85 4.80
N LEU A 236 -22.71 11.22 5.61
CA LEU A 236 -22.82 12.31 6.59
C LEU A 236 -23.03 13.70 5.96
N LEU A 237 -22.60 13.87 4.71
CA LEU A 237 -22.59 15.15 3.97
C LEU A 237 -23.21 15.06 2.57
N SER A 238 -23.83 13.92 2.21
CA SER A 238 -24.48 13.74 0.91
C SER A 238 -26.01 13.81 1.03
N GLU A 239 -26.70 14.02 -0.08
CA GLU A 239 -28.15 13.81 -0.17
C GLU A 239 -28.54 12.37 0.15
N ARG A 240 -29.83 12.11 0.41
CA ARG A 240 -30.40 10.77 0.64
C ARG A 240 -30.20 9.86 -0.55
N ASP A 241 -30.13 8.55 -0.30
CA ASP A 241 -29.94 7.54 -1.33
C ASP A 241 -31.31 7.13 -1.92
N THR A 242 -31.32 6.29 -2.95
CA THR A 242 -32.57 5.66 -3.40
C THR A 242 -33.16 4.81 -2.28
N GLU A 243 -34.49 4.84 -2.15
CA GLU A 243 -35.20 3.99 -1.20
C GLU A 243 -35.06 2.52 -1.61
N TRP A 244 -34.57 1.69 -0.69
CA TRP A 244 -34.46 0.24 -0.87
C TRP A 244 -34.73 -0.45 0.46
N CYS A 245 -35.65 -1.43 0.44
CA CYS A 245 -36.04 -2.20 1.64
C CYS A 245 -36.50 -1.34 2.83
N GLY A 246 -37.16 -0.20 2.57
CA GLY A 246 -37.70 0.68 3.60
C GLY A 246 -36.68 1.62 4.25
N ASP A 247 -35.46 1.72 3.70
CA ASP A 247 -34.44 2.68 4.11
C ASP A 247 -34.07 3.58 2.92
N ASP A 248 -33.84 4.87 3.19
CA ASP A 248 -33.36 5.88 2.22
C ASP A 248 -31.86 6.16 2.39
N ARG A 249 -31.17 5.28 3.13
CA ARG A 249 -29.73 5.25 3.32
C ARG A 249 -29.20 3.83 3.09
N LEU A 250 -28.51 3.66 1.97
CA LEU A 250 -27.85 2.39 1.64
C LEU A 250 -26.69 2.12 2.63
N PRO A 251 -26.43 0.85 3.00
CA PRO A 251 -25.27 0.51 3.81
C PRO A 251 -23.98 0.84 3.08
N THR A 252 -22.93 1.17 3.81
CA THR A 252 -21.62 1.39 3.19
C THR A 252 -20.97 0.06 2.79
N GLU A 253 -20.19 0.05 1.72
CA GLU A 253 -19.38 -1.13 1.35
C GLU A 253 -18.45 -1.58 2.49
N THR A 254 -17.92 -0.63 3.27
CA THR A 254 -17.12 -0.92 4.46
C THR A 254 -17.93 -1.66 5.54
N GLU A 255 -19.19 -1.28 5.76
CA GLU A 255 -20.07 -1.99 6.70
C GLU A 255 -20.27 -3.43 6.26
N ILE A 256 -20.54 -3.66 4.98
CA ILE A 256 -20.77 -5.00 4.43
C ILE A 256 -19.50 -5.85 4.48
N ALA A 257 -18.36 -5.29 4.08
CA ALA A 257 -17.07 -5.99 4.12
C ALA A 257 -16.64 -6.39 5.54
N LEU A 258 -16.95 -5.57 6.56
CA LEU A 258 -16.58 -5.83 7.95
C LEU A 258 -17.57 -6.71 8.72
N LYS A 259 -18.81 -6.85 8.24
CA LYS A 259 -19.89 -7.54 8.97
C LYS A 259 -19.62 -9.04 9.20
N GLY A 260 -18.74 -9.64 8.39
CA GLY A 260 -18.55 -11.08 8.34
C GLY A 260 -19.73 -11.79 7.66
N GLY A 261 -19.45 -12.87 6.94
CA GLY A 261 -20.43 -13.58 6.12
C GLY A 261 -20.15 -13.46 4.63
N CYS A 262 -21.07 -14.01 3.82
CA CYS A 262 -20.87 -14.14 2.38
C CYS A 262 -21.63 -13.09 1.60
N TYR A 263 -21.12 -11.86 1.63
CA TYR A 263 -21.75 -10.72 0.98
C TYR A 263 -20.80 -10.08 -0.02
N ALA A 264 -21.31 -9.84 -1.23
CA ALA A 264 -20.67 -8.97 -2.21
C ALA A 264 -21.38 -7.62 -2.22
N SER A 265 -20.61 -6.53 -2.15
CA SER A 265 -21.17 -5.18 -2.17
C SER A 265 -21.15 -4.63 -3.59
N ILE A 266 -22.25 -4.02 -4.03
CA ILE A 266 -22.33 -3.27 -5.29
C ILE A 266 -22.59 -1.81 -4.95
N SER A 267 -21.54 -0.99 -5.01
CA SER A 267 -21.67 0.46 -4.79
C SER A 267 -21.86 1.18 -6.13
N VAL A 268 -22.87 2.05 -6.20
CA VAL A 268 -23.07 2.93 -7.38
C VAL A 268 -22.17 4.15 -7.22
N GLY A 269 -21.12 4.22 -8.04
CA GLY A 269 -20.12 5.28 -8.00
C GLY A 269 -20.32 6.33 -9.08
N ASP A 270 -20.08 7.59 -8.74
CA ASP A 270 -19.94 8.69 -9.70
C ASP A 270 -18.55 8.62 -10.33
N ALA A 271 -18.49 8.47 -11.64
CA ALA A 271 -17.24 8.29 -12.38
C ALA A 271 -16.36 9.56 -12.40
N SER A 272 -16.94 10.74 -12.19
CA SER A 272 -16.21 12.02 -12.22
C SER A 272 -15.37 12.26 -10.96
N ASP A 273 -15.83 11.80 -9.80
CA ASP A 273 -15.17 12.07 -8.51
C ASP A 273 -14.92 10.84 -7.62
N LYS A 274 -15.36 9.65 -8.07
CA LYS A 274 -15.23 8.35 -7.39
C LYS A 274 -15.99 8.27 -6.06
N THR A 275 -16.96 9.15 -5.85
CA THR A 275 -17.84 9.12 -4.69
C THR A 275 -19.15 8.40 -5.02
N THR A 276 -20.13 8.46 -4.11
CA THR A 276 -21.42 7.80 -4.30
C THR A 276 -22.28 8.60 -5.27
N ALA A 277 -22.77 7.95 -6.34
CA ALA A 277 -23.70 8.55 -7.30
C ALA A 277 -24.99 9.05 -6.63
N ASP A 278 -25.74 9.91 -7.30
CA ASP A 278 -26.98 10.46 -6.74
C ASP A 278 -28.13 9.43 -6.66
N ALA A 279 -29.20 9.77 -5.93
CA ALA A 279 -30.33 8.86 -5.75
C ALA A 279 -31.03 8.48 -7.06
N ALA A 280 -31.03 9.35 -8.08
CA ALA A 280 -31.69 9.09 -9.35
C ALA A 280 -30.90 8.04 -10.15
N GLN A 281 -29.59 8.19 -10.23
CA GLN A 281 -28.67 7.22 -10.83
C GLN A 281 -28.71 5.88 -10.08
N GLN A 282 -28.68 5.92 -8.75
CA GLN A 282 -28.82 4.72 -7.91
C GLN A 282 -30.14 3.98 -8.19
N LYS A 283 -31.26 4.69 -8.36
CA LYS A 283 -32.57 4.11 -8.64
C LYS A 283 -32.60 3.37 -9.98
N VAL A 284 -31.92 3.88 -11.01
CA VAL A 284 -31.80 3.20 -12.30
C VAL A 284 -31.06 1.88 -12.14
N VAL A 285 -29.91 1.89 -11.45
CA VAL A 285 -29.12 0.67 -11.19
C VAL A 285 -29.91 -0.33 -10.33
N LEU A 286 -30.59 0.16 -9.29
CA LEU A 286 -31.44 -0.68 -8.44
C LEU A 286 -32.52 -1.39 -9.26
N ASN A 287 -33.22 -0.68 -10.15
CA ASN A 287 -34.26 -1.29 -10.98
C ASN A 287 -33.73 -2.39 -11.90
N LYS A 288 -32.49 -2.26 -12.37
CA LYS A 288 -31.81 -3.24 -13.23
C LYS A 288 -31.34 -4.48 -12.45
N LEU A 289 -30.90 -4.30 -11.20
CA LEU A 289 -30.25 -5.34 -10.40
C LEU A 289 -31.13 -5.92 -9.28
N LYS A 290 -32.30 -5.36 -8.99
CA LYS A 290 -33.16 -5.73 -7.84
C LYS A 290 -33.40 -7.23 -7.68
N ASP A 291 -33.44 -8.01 -8.76
CA ASP A 291 -33.73 -9.45 -8.70
C ASP A 291 -32.60 -10.27 -8.07
N ILE A 292 -31.36 -9.77 -8.10
CA ILE A 292 -30.20 -10.43 -7.48
C ILE A 292 -29.87 -9.84 -6.10
N LEU A 293 -30.44 -8.68 -5.77
CA LEU A 293 -30.11 -7.94 -4.56
C LEU A 293 -30.88 -8.47 -3.36
N THR A 294 -30.18 -8.65 -2.24
CA THR A 294 -30.79 -8.94 -0.96
C THR A 294 -30.98 -7.65 -0.15
N SER A 295 -32.05 -7.63 0.65
CA SER A 295 -32.25 -6.60 1.67
C SER A 295 -31.15 -6.66 2.71
N ARG A 296 -30.76 -5.51 3.28
CA ARG A 296 -29.71 -5.39 4.32
C ARG A 296 -29.80 -6.54 5.34
N PRO A 297 -28.72 -7.33 5.56
CA PRO A 297 -28.77 -8.40 6.55
C PRO A 297 -29.09 -7.83 7.94
N ALA A 298 -29.94 -8.51 8.72
CA ALA A 298 -30.31 -8.04 10.06
C ALA A 298 -29.06 -7.86 10.94
N ILE A 299 -29.04 -6.83 11.77
CA ILE A 299 -28.01 -6.64 12.80
C ILE A 299 -28.41 -7.54 13.98
N PRO A 300 -27.59 -8.51 14.44
CA PRO A 300 -27.78 -9.03 15.78
C PRO A 300 -27.54 -7.87 16.75
N THR A 301 -28.60 -7.41 17.39
CA THR A 301 -28.54 -6.35 18.40
C THR A 301 -27.61 -6.79 19.53
N ILE A 302 -26.37 -6.31 19.51
CA ILE A 302 -25.48 -6.37 20.66
C ILE A 302 -26.14 -5.53 21.77
N PRO A 303 -26.37 -6.08 22.98
CA PRO A 303 -26.91 -5.33 24.09
C PRO A 303 -26.09 -4.05 24.34
N LYS A 304 -26.77 -2.92 24.58
CA LYS A 304 -26.18 -1.58 24.75
C LYS A 304 -25.08 -1.46 25.84
N PHE A 305 -24.84 -2.51 26.63
CA PHE A 305 -23.75 -2.58 27.61
C PHE A 305 -22.39 -2.98 27.01
N LEU A 306 -22.30 -3.34 25.72
CA LEU A 306 -21.05 -3.74 25.06
C LEU A 306 -20.63 -2.87 23.86
N ALA A 307 -21.26 -1.71 23.64
CA ALA A 307 -20.83 -0.76 22.60
C ALA A 307 -19.94 0.36 23.19
N PRO A 308 -18.80 0.71 22.57
CA PRO A 308 -17.93 1.78 23.06
C PRO A 308 -18.61 3.14 22.89
N ALA A 309 -18.49 3.97 23.93
CA ALA A 309 -19.06 5.30 24.03
C ALA A 309 -18.41 6.27 23.01
N ALA A 310 -19.06 6.50 21.87
CA ALA A 310 -18.80 7.65 21.02
C ALA A 310 -20.02 8.04 20.20
N ALA A 311 -21.10 8.45 20.87
CA ALA A 311 -22.17 9.21 20.24
C ALA A 311 -22.83 10.13 21.27
N GLN A 312 -22.26 11.32 21.47
CA GLN A 312 -22.98 12.43 22.10
C GLN A 312 -22.71 13.74 21.36
N GLN A 313 -23.74 14.11 20.59
CA GLN A 313 -24.37 15.44 20.50
C GLN A 313 -23.47 16.67 20.63
N VAL A 314 -23.45 17.50 19.58
CA VAL A 314 -23.23 18.94 19.74
C VAL A 314 -24.50 19.66 19.31
N ARG A 315 -25.11 20.33 20.29
CA ARG A 315 -26.25 21.25 20.13
C ARG A 315 -25.85 22.44 19.28
N GLN A 316 -26.84 22.95 18.56
CA GLN A 316 -26.82 24.14 17.73
C GLN A 316 -26.49 25.41 18.52
N ALA A 317 -25.79 26.33 17.87
CA ALA A 317 -25.97 27.77 18.09
C ALA A 317 -26.19 28.43 16.73
N SER A 318 -27.39 28.98 16.54
CA SER A 318 -27.77 30.03 15.59
C SER A 318 -26.88 31.28 15.81
N VAL A 319 -26.55 32.16 14.87
CA VAL A 319 -27.35 32.94 13.90
C VAL A 319 -26.35 33.55 12.87
N VAL A 320 -26.87 33.99 11.73
CA VAL A 320 -26.38 35.08 10.84
C VAL A 320 -25.67 34.66 9.55
N ARG A 321 -26.32 35.04 8.44
CA ARG A 321 -25.91 35.01 7.04
C ARG A 321 -24.61 35.80 6.83
N ILE A 322 -23.54 35.16 6.35
CA ILE A 322 -22.32 35.86 5.89
C ILE A 322 -21.93 35.38 4.50
N LYS A 323 -21.69 36.36 3.61
CA LYS A 323 -21.24 36.28 2.21
C LYS A 323 -20.14 35.23 1.99
N LYS A 324 -20.13 34.61 0.79
CA LYS A 324 -19.04 33.76 0.26
C LYS A 324 -17.67 34.39 0.58
N THR A 325 -17.02 33.83 1.58
CA THR A 325 -15.60 34.04 1.85
C THR A 325 -14.92 32.71 1.57
N THR A 326 -13.84 32.73 0.79
CA THR A 326 -12.96 31.59 0.52
C THR A 326 -12.70 30.82 1.82
N LYS A 327 -13.26 29.60 1.95
CA LYS A 327 -13.08 28.75 3.15
C LYS A 327 -11.59 28.45 3.31
N LYS A 328 -10.93 29.11 4.26
CA LYS A 328 -9.57 28.76 4.70
C LYS A 328 -9.57 27.27 5.08
N LYS A 329 -8.70 26.47 4.47
CA LYS A 329 -8.43 25.08 4.85
C LYS A 329 -8.23 25.04 6.37
N LYS A 330 -8.96 24.17 7.10
CA LYS A 330 -8.72 23.99 8.54
C LYS A 330 -7.25 23.63 8.74
N ALA A 331 -6.53 24.43 9.51
CA ALA A 331 -5.12 24.19 9.78
C ALA A 331 -4.96 22.83 10.45
N LEU A 332 -4.03 22.01 9.93
CA LEU A 332 -3.61 20.80 10.61
C LEU A 332 -3.10 21.18 12.01
N PRO A 333 -3.38 20.38 13.05
CA PRO A 333 -2.83 20.62 14.38
C PRO A 333 -1.31 20.80 14.29
N LYS A 334 -0.78 21.79 15.02
CA LYS A 334 0.66 22.10 15.05
C LYS A 334 1.48 20.90 15.52
N ASP A 335 0.91 20.07 16.41
CA ASP A 335 1.55 18.92 17.02
C ASP A 335 1.10 17.59 16.40
N PHE A 336 1.92 16.55 16.57
CA PHE A 336 1.49 15.17 16.33
C PHE A 336 0.43 14.76 17.36
N LYS A 337 -0.48 13.87 16.96
CA LYS A 337 -1.51 13.33 17.87
C LYS A 337 -0.80 12.47 18.92
N ARG A 338 -1.07 12.73 20.21
CA ARG A 338 -0.49 12.00 21.33
C ARG A 338 -1.62 11.44 22.21
N HIS A 339 -1.43 10.23 22.70
CA HIS A 339 -2.37 9.63 23.65
C HIS A 339 -1.88 9.92 25.06
N ASN A 340 -2.77 10.35 25.95
CA ASN A 340 -2.43 10.54 27.36
C ASN A 340 -2.25 9.16 28.01
N LEU A 341 -1.00 8.79 28.30
CA LEU A 341 -0.67 7.48 28.90
C LEU A 341 -1.39 7.27 30.24
N ASN A 342 -1.56 8.34 31.03
CA ASN A 342 -2.16 8.28 32.37
C ASN A 342 -3.70 8.14 32.37
N LYS A 343 -4.39 8.48 31.27
CA LYS A 343 -5.86 8.56 31.25
C LYS A 343 -6.54 7.22 30.95
N ARG A 344 -5.77 6.16 30.63
CA ARG A 344 -6.27 4.87 30.15
C ARG A 344 -5.64 3.66 30.84
N GLU A 345 -4.85 3.85 31.90
CA GLU A 345 -4.08 2.76 32.54
C GLU A 345 -3.33 1.93 31.49
N PHE A 346 -2.65 2.60 30.55
CA PHE A 346 -1.95 1.89 29.49
C PHE A 346 -0.86 1.01 30.14
N PRO A 347 -0.85 -0.32 29.93
CA PRO A 347 0.07 -1.20 30.63
C PRO A 347 1.50 -0.88 30.20
N GLN A 348 2.34 -0.58 31.18
CA GLN A 348 3.77 -0.34 31.00
C GLN A 348 4.53 -1.43 31.70
N TYR A 349 5.54 -1.95 31.04
CA TYR A 349 6.28 -3.13 31.45
C TYR A 349 7.69 -2.74 31.92
N SER A 350 8.22 -3.49 32.88
CA SER A 350 9.65 -3.44 33.19
C SER A 350 10.47 -3.97 32.01
N LEU A 351 11.76 -3.63 31.95
CA LEU A 351 12.63 -4.14 30.88
C LEU A 351 12.68 -5.68 30.90
N CYS A 352 12.78 -6.29 32.08
CA CYS A 352 12.82 -7.75 32.25
C CYS A 352 11.52 -8.41 31.77
N GLU A 353 10.35 -7.86 32.13
CA GLU A 353 9.07 -8.41 31.70
C GLU A 353 8.87 -8.24 30.19
N ALA A 354 9.20 -7.08 29.63
CA ALA A 354 9.16 -6.83 28.19
C ALA A 354 10.05 -7.82 27.43
N MET A 355 11.28 -8.06 27.91
CA MET A 355 12.18 -9.05 27.31
C MET A 355 11.63 -10.47 27.38
N ARG A 356 11.00 -10.85 28.50
CA ARG A 356 10.36 -12.16 28.65
C ARG A 356 9.25 -12.36 27.62
N VAL A 357 8.35 -11.38 27.49
CA VAL A 357 7.24 -11.44 26.51
C VAL A 357 7.79 -11.50 25.09
N LEU A 358 8.73 -10.64 24.74
CA LEU A 358 9.29 -10.58 23.39
C LEU A 358 10.06 -11.85 23.02
N ARG A 359 10.82 -12.44 23.95
CA ARG A 359 11.51 -13.72 23.70
C ARG A 359 10.55 -14.90 23.55
N ALA A 360 9.45 -14.90 24.29
CA ALA A 360 8.42 -15.92 24.13
C ALA A 360 7.76 -15.87 22.75
N VAL A 361 7.61 -14.67 22.16
CA VAL A 361 7.08 -14.49 20.81
C VAL A 361 8.08 -14.96 19.74
N GLU A 362 9.37 -14.72 19.94
CA GLU A 362 10.43 -15.04 18.97
C GLU A 362 11.02 -16.47 19.15
N VAL A 363 10.28 -17.37 19.79
CA VAL A 363 10.74 -18.74 20.03
C VAL A 363 11.04 -19.46 18.71
N GLY A 364 12.18 -20.16 18.65
CA GLY A 364 12.64 -20.89 17.46
C GLY A 364 13.34 -20.05 16.40
N GLN A 365 13.53 -18.75 16.61
CA GLN A 365 14.29 -17.89 15.69
C GLN A 365 15.79 -17.81 16.05
N PRO A 366 16.69 -17.63 15.06
CA PRO A 366 18.12 -17.47 15.34
C PRO A 366 18.40 -16.22 16.19
N PRO A 367 19.06 -16.34 17.36
CA PRO A 367 19.19 -15.24 18.31
C PRO A 367 20.05 -14.07 17.82
N ALA A 368 20.94 -14.32 16.86
CA ALA A 368 21.77 -13.30 16.22
C ALA A 368 21.04 -12.55 15.08
N SER A 369 19.99 -13.15 14.50
CA SER A 369 19.25 -12.56 13.39
C SER A 369 18.17 -11.59 13.86
N ILE A 370 17.48 -11.93 14.95
CA ILE A 370 16.40 -11.11 15.51
C ILE A 370 16.97 -9.97 16.34
N LYS A 371 16.49 -8.75 16.05
CA LYS A 371 16.94 -7.52 16.70
C LYS A 371 15.83 -6.93 17.56
N TYR A 372 16.23 -6.36 18.69
CA TYR A 372 15.38 -5.46 19.46
C TYR A 372 15.41 -4.07 18.82
N GLU A 373 14.24 -3.52 18.52
CA GLU A 373 14.06 -2.16 18.05
C GLU A 373 13.38 -1.30 19.12
N ILE A 374 13.88 -0.08 19.29
CA ILE A 374 13.30 0.91 20.20
C ILE A 374 12.66 2.04 19.42
N HIS A 375 11.41 2.36 19.77
CA HIS A 375 10.66 3.48 19.24
C HIS A 375 10.49 4.53 20.32
N ILE A 376 11.16 5.67 20.16
CA ILE A 376 11.07 6.81 21.07
C ILE A 376 10.10 7.82 20.45
N ASN A 377 8.92 7.93 21.04
CA ASN A 377 7.92 8.93 20.65
C ASN A 377 8.29 10.27 21.28
N LEU A 378 8.50 11.29 20.43
CA LEU A 378 8.83 12.64 20.85
C LEU A 378 7.60 13.55 20.82
N LYS A 379 7.50 14.37 21.85
CA LYS A 379 6.64 15.53 21.89
C LYS A 379 7.27 16.64 21.06
N THR A 380 6.99 16.64 19.76
CA THR A 380 7.48 17.62 18.79
C THR A 380 6.33 18.22 17.97
N ALA A 381 6.54 19.42 17.42
CA ALA A 381 5.67 20.03 16.43
C ALA A 381 5.92 19.44 15.03
N ARG A 382 4.91 19.40 14.17
CA ARG A 382 5.01 18.86 12.80
C ARG A 382 5.98 19.63 11.90
N ASN A 383 6.09 20.94 12.12
CA ASN A 383 6.96 21.83 11.36
C ASN A 383 8.25 22.18 12.13
N GLY A 384 8.64 21.36 13.10
CA GLY A 384 9.86 21.55 13.87
C GLY A 384 11.13 21.08 13.15
N PRO A 385 12.31 21.50 13.64
CA PRO A 385 13.58 20.89 13.21
C PRO A 385 13.54 19.37 13.47
N VAL A 386 14.32 18.58 12.75
CA VAL A 386 14.33 17.11 12.86
C VAL A 386 15.64 16.65 13.50
N ILE A 387 15.58 15.76 14.51
CA ILE A 387 16.79 15.18 15.10
C ILE A 387 17.43 14.20 14.10
N LYS A 388 18.71 14.42 13.78
CA LYS A 388 19.53 13.49 13.00
C LYS A 388 20.93 13.44 13.61
N ASN A 389 21.29 12.31 14.22
CA ASN A 389 22.62 12.11 14.81
C ASN A 389 23.01 10.62 14.78
N SER A 390 24.20 10.31 15.28
CA SER A 390 24.72 8.96 15.44
C SER A 390 25.06 8.67 16.90
N VAL A 391 24.88 7.44 17.39
CA VAL A 391 25.21 7.05 18.76
C VAL A 391 26.07 5.80 18.78
N ARG A 392 27.18 5.83 19.49
CA ARG A 392 27.97 4.62 19.74
C ARG A 392 27.36 3.85 20.90
N LEU A 393 26.87 2.65 20.60
CA LEU A 393 26.30 1.76 21.60
C LEU A 393 27.43 1.02 22.32
N PRO A 394 27.38 0.88 23.66
CA PRO A 394 28.34 0.07 24.42
C PRO A 394 28.43 -1.38 23.92
N HIS A 395 27.29 -1.96 23.54
CA HIS A 395 27.19 -3.29 22.95
C HIS A 395 26.71 -3.18 21.49
N PRO A 396 27.55 -3.55 20.50
CA PRO A 396 27.25 -3.32 19.08
C PRO A 396 26.27 -4.34 18.51
N VAL A 397 25.18 -3.84 17.89
CA VAL A 397 24.09 -4.66 17.35
C VAL A 397 24.46 -5.39 16.05
N GLN A 398 25.48 -4.92 15.33
CA GLN A 398 26.00 -5.51 14.10
C GLN A 398 27.53 -5.56 14.18
N SER A 399 28.13 -6.67 13.76
CA SER A 399 29.57 -6.95 13.90
C SER A 399 30.43 -6.39 12.78
N ASP A 400 29.90 -6.22 11.56
CA ASP A 400 30.75 -6.02 10.39
C ASP A 400 30.32 -4.79 9.60
N TRP A 401 31.05 -3.68 9.75
CA TRP A 401 30.81 -2.45 8.98
C TRP A 401 31.88 -2.26 7.94
N GLN A 402 31.43 -2.12 6.70
CA GLN A 402 32.30 -1.84 5.58
C GLN A 402 32.38 -0.32 5.38
N ILE A 403 33.55 0.26 5.63
CA ILE A 403 33.78 1.71 5.50
C ILE A 403 34.54 1.97 4.20
N ALA A 404 34.04 2.91 3.41
CA ALA A 404 34.70 3.45 2.23
C ALA A 404 35.13 4.91 2.48
N VAL A 405 36.28 5.28 1.92
CA VAL A 405 36.89 6.61 2.09
C VAL A 405 37.12 7.27 0.74
N ILE A 406 36.54 8.46 0.56
CA ILE A 406 36.85 9.34 -0.55
C ILE A 406 38.02 10.24 -0.15
N CYS A 407 39.15 10.04 -0.77
CA CYS A 407 40.34 10.86 -0.62
C CYS A 407 41.09 10.97 -1.97
N PRO A 408 41.95 11.98 -2.17
CA PRO A 408 42.73 12.11 -3.39
C PRO A 408 43.53 10.83 -3.68
N GLU A 409 43.52 10.38 -4.93
CA GLU A 409 44.18 9.14 -5.31
C GLU A 409 45.70 9.22 -5.08
N GLY A 410 46.28 8.14 -4.53
CA GLY A 410 47.72 8.06 -4.24
C GLY A 410 48.22 8.91 -3.06
N SER A 411 47.34 9.59 -2.31
CA SER A 411 47.72 10.39 -1.14
C SER A 411 48.14 9.54 0.06
N GLU A 412 48.89 10.14 1.00
CA GLU A 412 49.26 9.49 2.28
C GLU A 412 48.02 9.06 3.08
N ILE A 413 46.97 9.87 3.03
CA ILE A 413 45.66 9.61 3.65
C ILE A 413 45.03 8.31 3.10
N ALA A 414 45.19 8.03 1.80
CA ALA A 414 44.68 6.81 1.20
C ALA A 414 45.37 5.57 1.77
N ARG A 415 46.69 5.65 2.00
CA ARG A 415 47.49 4.57 2.59
C ARG A 415 47.12 4.36 4.05
N GLU A 416 46.94 5.43 4.80
CA GLU A 416 46.50 5.39 6.20
C GLU A 416 45.10 4.80 6.35
N ALA A 417 44.14 5.20 5.50
CA ALA A 417 42.78 4.66 5.51
C ALA A 417 42.75 3.17 5.17
N THR A 418 43.56 2.74 4.20
CA THR A 418 43.70 1.32 3.84
C THR A 418 44.31 0.53 5.00
N ALA A 419 45.35 1.06 5.65
CA ALA A 419 45.96 0.45 6.83
C ALA A 419 45.00 0.39 8.03
N ALA A 420 44.07 1.35 8.14
CA ALA A 420 43.02 1.38 9.15
C ALA A 420 41.85 0.42 8.87
N GLY A 421 41.85 -0.30 7.74
CA GLY A 421 40.85 -1.30 7.39
C GLY A 421 39.68 -0.79 6.52
N ALA A 422 39.86 0.30 5.77
CA ALA A 422 38.87 0.72 4.78
C ALA A 422 38.78 -0.29 3.62
N VAL A 423 37.55 -0.66 3.23
CA VAL A 423 37.28 -1.66 2.18
C VAL A 423 37.53 -1.08 0.79
N ALA A 424 37.25 0.21 0.60
CA ALA A 424 37.45 0.91 -0.64
C ALA A 424 37.96 2.32 -0.37
N VAL A 425 39.02 2.72 -1.06
CA VAL A 425 39.68 4.01 -0.90
C VAL A 425 40.00 4.59 -2.27
N GLY A 426 39.63 5.84 -2.52
CA GLY A 426 39.90 6.50 -3.80
C GLY A 426 38.89 7.60 -4.14
N GLN A 427 39.24 8.43 -5.13
CA GLN A 427 38.39 9.54 -5.55
C GLN A 427 37.58 9.16 -6.80
N GLU A 428 38.24 9.01 -7.95
CA GLU A 428 37.56 8.78 -9.23
C GLU A 428 37.08 7.33 -9.34
N THR A 429 37.90 6.39 -8.90
CA THR A 429 37.57 4.96 -8.76
C THR A 429 36.27 4.71 -7.98
N LEU A 430 36.10 5.35 -6.81
CA LEU A 430 34.85 5.24 -6.04
C LEU A 430 33.68 5.93 -6.75
N PHE A 431 33.90 7.06 -7.42
CA PHE A 431 32.83 7.76 -8.13
C PHE A 431 32.27 6.93 -9.27
N GLU A 432 33.11 6.20 -10.00
CA GLU A 432 32.67 5.28 -11.04
C GLU A 432 31.92 4.08 -10.47
N ALA A 433 32.41 3.47 -9.40
CA ALA A 433 31.74 2.36 -8.73
C ALA A 433 30.35 2.75 -8.23
N ILE A 434 30.22 3.95 -7.63
CA ILE A 434 28.95 4.48 -7.14
C ILE A 434 28.00 4.78 -8.30
N LYS A 435 28.48 5.33 -9.41
CA LYS A 435 27.67 5.58 -10.61
C LYS A 435 27.16 4.30 -11.28
N LYS A 436 27.94 3.22 -11.20
CA LYS A 436 27.56 1.87 -11.64
C LYS A 436 26.71 1.11 -10.60
N GLU A 437 26.33 1.77 -9.51
CA GLU A 437 25.56 1.22 -8.39
C GLU A 437 26.21 0.02 -7.66
N GLN A 438 27.52 -0.19 -7.84
CA GLN A 438 28.30 -1.21 -7.13
C GLN A 438 28.72 -0.71 -5.74
N ILE A 439 27.77 -0.70 -4.80
CA ILE A 439 27.98 -0.20 -3.43
C ILE A 439 28.04 -1.38 -2.47
N ASN A 440 29.26 -1.74 -2.06
CA ASN A 440 29.55 -2.81 -1.09
C ASN A 440 30.09 -2.23 0.22
N PHE A 441 29.56 -1.08 0.66
CA PHE A 441 29.97 -0.42 1.90
C PHE A 441 28.77 0.22 2.60
N ASP A 442 28.80 0.22 3.93
CA ASP A 442 27.74 0.73 4.81
C ASP A 442 27.96 2.20 5.19
N ARG A 443 29.20 2.68 5.11
CA ARG A 443 29.57 4.05 5.47
C ARG A 443 30.54 4.65 4.47
N LEU A 444 30.34 5.93 4.19
CA LEU A 444 31.18 6.71 3.30
C LEU A 444 31.70 7.94 4.04
N ILE A 445 33.02 8.02 4.16
CA ILE A 445 33.72 9.16 4.75
C ILE A 445 34.42 9.91 3.62
N CYS A 446 34.39 11.24 3.64
CA CYS A 446 35.06 12.07 2.65
C CYS A 446 36.08 12.96 3.36
N HIS A 447 37.29 13.01 2.81
CA HIS A 447 38.27 14.00 3.20
C HIS A 447 37.88 15.39 2.68
N GLU A 448 38.19 16.46 3.43
CA GLU A 448 37.83 17.83 3.07
C GLU A 448 38.38 18.26 1.69
N ALA A 449 39.60 17.82 1.34
CA ALA A 449 40.20 18.13 0.04
C ALA A 449 39.41 17.57 -1.16
N SER A 450 38.58 16.54 -0.95
CA SER A 450 37.79 15.89 -2.00
C SER A 450 36.32 16.34 -2.03
N GLU A 451 35.91 17.28 -1.17
CA GLU A 451 34.54 17.81 -1.11
C GLU A 451 34.11 18.45 -2.44
N SER A 452 35.00 19.22 -3.08
CA SER A 452 34.75 19.91 -4.35
C SER A 452 34.49 18.92 -5.49
N ALA A 453 35.27 17.85 -5.57
CA ALA A 453 35.13 16.80 -6.57
C ALA A 453 33.85 15.98 -6.38
N MET A 454 33.49 15.68 -5.13
CA MET A 454 32.24 14.97 -4.81
C MET A 454 31.01 15.75 -5.29
N ASN A 455 30.99 17.07 -5.08
CA ASN A 455 29.90 17.93 -5.54
C ASN A 455 29.81 17.99 -7.07
N LYS A 456 30.96 18.02 -7.77
CA LYS A 456 31.03 17.98 -9.24
C LYS A 456 30.55 16.65 -9.81
N ALA A 457 30.75 15.54 -9.09
CA ALA A 457 30.40 14.19 -9.54
C ALA A 457 28.90 13.88 -9.53
N GLY A 458 28.06 14.69 -8.86
CA GLY A 458 26.61 14.55 -8.92
C GLY A 458 26.03 13.31 -8.21
N LEU A 459 26.73 12.77 -7.21
CA LEU A 459 26.39 11.49 -6.56
C LEU A 459 25.18 11.54 -5.61
N GLY A 460 24.65 12.74 -5.33
CA GLY A 460 23.56 12.95 -4.37
C GLY A 460 22.25 12.22 -4.72
N LYS A 461 21.97 11.99 -6.02
CA LYS A 461 20.78 11.25 -6.46
C LYS A 461 20.82 9.78 -6.06
N ILE A 462 22.01 9.18 -6.01
CA ILE A 462 22.23 7.75 -5.70
C ILE A 462 22.45 7.55 -4.20
N LEU A 463 23.36 8.33 -3.60
CA LEU A 463 23.72 8.19 -2.19
C LEU A 463 22.68 8.80 -1.23
N GLY A 464 21.89 9.77 -1.69
CA GLY A 464 20.88 10.45 -0.89
C GLY A 464 19.77 9.51 -0.37
N PRO A 465 19.08 8.75 -1.24
CA PRO A 465 18.07 7.78 -0.83
C PRO A 465 18.63 6.69 0.10
N LYS A 466 19.87 6.25 -0.14
CA LYS A 466 20.57 5.24 0.68
C LYS A 466 21.10 5.79 2.02
N GLY A 467 21.07 7.12 2.23
CA GLY A 467 21.54 7.75 3.46
C GLY A 467 23.07 7.81 3.61
N LEU A 468 23.82 7.42 2.57
CA LEU A 468 25.29 7.29 2.59
C LEU A 468 26.02 8.60 2.21
N MET A 469 25.28 9.66 1.86
CA MET A 469 25.89 10.92 1.42
C MET A 469 26.69 11.59 2.57
N PRO A 470 28.00 11.85 2.39
CA PRO A 470 28.81 12.53 3.39
C PRO A 470 28.33 13.96 3.62
N SER A 471 28.39 14.45 4.87
CA SER A 471 28.04 15.83 5.20
C SER A 471 28.77 16.31 6.45
N LYS A 472 29.07 17.62 6.49
CA LYS A 472 29.68 18.28 7.66
C LYS A 472 28.85 18.12 8.93
N ARG A 473 27.51 18.18 8.81
CA ARG A 473 26.58 17.96 9.93
C ARG A 473 26.66 16.54 10.50
N MET A 474 26.86 15.53 9.65
CA MET A 474 27.03 14.13 10.09
C MET A 474 28.48 13.82 10.52
N ARG A 475 29.38 14.80 10.51
CA ARG A 475 30.81 14.64 10.83
C ARG A 475 31.51 13.57 9.97
N THR A 476 31.03 13.36 8.74
CA THR A 476 31.60 12.43 7.76
C THR A 476 32.43 13.12 6.70
N ILE A 477 32.45 14.46 6.69
CA ILE A 477 33.43 15.28 5.97
C ILE A 477 34.41 15.78 7.02
N VAL A 478 35.64 15.28 7.01
CA VAL A 478 36.63 15.51 8.07
C VAL A 478 38.05 15.66 7.51
N PRO A 479 38.93 16.38 8.22
CA PRO A 479 40.36 16.40 7.90
C PRO A 479 41.05 15.11 8.36
N ASP A 480 40.70 14.58 9.54
CA ASP A 480 41.26 13.33 10.07
C ASP A 480 40.32 12.15 9.79
N VAL A 481 40.67 11.39 8.74
CA VAL A 481 39.90 10.24 8.28
C VAL A 481 39.99 9.07 9.27
N VAL A 482 41.18 8.78 9.82
CA VAL A 482 41.40 7.61 10.67
C VAL A 482 40.62 7.72 11.97
N LYS A 483 40.61 8.90 12.59
CA LYS A 483 39.80 9.14 13.78
C LYS A 483 38.32 9.01 13.47
N SER A 484 37.85 9.59 12.37
CA SER A 484 36.45 9.48 11.96
C SER A 484 36.05 8.05 11.62
N MET A 485 36.95 7.24 11.04
CA MET A 485 36.71 5.80 10.83
C MET A 485 36.51 5.06 12.16
N ARG A 486 37.33 5.34 13.18
CA ARG A 486 37.19 4.73 14.51
C ARG A 486 35.92 5.16 15.24
N ASP A 487 35.58 6.45 15.15
CA ASP A 487 34.36 6.99 15.76
C ASP A 487 33.10 6.52 15.02
N SER A 488 33.22 6.36 13.69
CA SER A 488 32.17 5.84 12.83
C SER A 488 32.04 4.34 12.89
N ALA A 489 33.00 3.60 13.42
CA ALA A 489 32.91 2.17 13.67
C ALA A 489 32.09 1.91 14.95
N GLY A 490 30.98 1.18 14.84
CA GLY A 490 30.05 0.91 15.94
C GLY A 490 29.08 2.04 16.32
N ALA A 491 29.12 3.22 15.70
CA ALA A 491 28.11 4.29 15.84
C ALA A 491 26.83 4.06 15.01
N ALA A 492 25.67 3.87 15.64
CA ALA A 492 24.41 3.66 14.93
C ALA A 492 23.73 5.00 14.61
N ASP A 493 23.34 5.22 13.36
CA ASP A 493 22.71 6.46 12.92
C ASP A 493 21.19 6.40 13.14
N TYR A 494 20.62 7.47 13.68
CA TYR A 494 19.17 7.59 13.84
C TYR A 494 18.65 8.94 13.32
N ARG A 495 17.42 8.89 12.81
CA ARG A 495 16.71 10.06 12.28
C ARG A 495 15.27 10.05 12.76
N GLU A 496 14.85 11.16 13.32
CA GLU A 496 13.44 11.39 13.65
C GLU A 496 12.60 11.43 12.37
N ARG A 497 11.52 10.64 12.34
CA ARG A 497 10.49 10.67 11.29
C ARG A 497 9.13 10.73 11.95
N GLN A 498 8.32 11.72 11.58
CA GLN A 498 6.96 11.89 12.10
C GLN A 498 6.89 11.96 13.65
N GLY A 499 7.93 12.52 14.28
CA GLY A 499 8.04 12.61 15.75
C GLY A 499 8.42 11.30 16.44
N VAL A 500 8.92 10.30 15.71
CA VAL A 500 9.40 9.03 16.28
C VAL A 500 10.84 8.78 15.84
N ILE A 501 11.70 8.40 16.80
CA ILE A 501 13.04 7.88 16.52
C ILE A 501 12.97 6.35 16.61
N ARG A 502 13.44 5.66 15.58
CA ARG A 502 13.51 4.19 15.52
C ARG A 502 14.94 3.76 15.36
N LEU A 503 15.39 2.81 16.19
CA LEU A 503 16.76 2.30 16.15
C LEU A 503 16.81 0.86 16.66
N ALA A 504 17.60 0.01 15.99
CA ALA A 504 17.94 -1.31 16.53
C ALA A 504 18.95 -1.14 17.67
N ILE A 505 18.61 -1.66 18.86
CA ILE A 505 19.33 -1.39 20.11
C ILE A 505 20.01 -2.64 20.71
N GLY A 506 19.66 -3.83 20.23
CA GLY A 506 20.25 -5.10 20.68
C GLY A 506 19.86 -6.28 19.79
N GLN A 507 20.47 -7.43 20.04
CA GLN A 507 20.05 -8.72 19.45
C GLN A 507 19.26 -9.53 20.49
N LEU A 508 18.48 -10.51 20.05
CA LEU A 508 17.66 -11.35 20.93
C LEU A 508 18.50 -12.02 22.05
N GLY A 509 19.75 -12.38 21.72
CA GLY A 509 20.71 -12.98 22.63
C GLY A 509 21.33 -12.05 23.69
N TYR A 510 20.98 -10.77 23.72
CA TYR A 510 21.55 -9.83 24.69
C TYR A 510 21.00 -10.04 26.10
N SER A 511 21.85 -9.90 27.10
CA SER A 511 21.41 -9.89 28.50
C SER A 511 20.63 -8.62 28.83
N PRO A 512 19.77 -8.64 29.89
CA PRO A 512 19.05 -7.45 30.33
C PRO A 512 19.96 -6.27 30.66
N ASP A 513 21.15 -6.53 31.21
CA ASP A 513 22.13 -5.49 31.52
C ASP A 513 22.75 -4.85 30.27
N GLN A 514 23.07 -5.67 29.27
CA GLN A 514 23.59 -5.16 27.99
C GLN A 514 22.56 -4.27 27.31
N LEU A 515 21.31 -4.72 27.26
CA LEU A 515 20.21 -3.97 26.66
C LEU A 515 19.94 -2.66 27.43
N LYS A 516 19.89 -2.72 28.77
CA LYS A 516 19.75 -1.54 29.64
C LYS A 516 20.84 -0.49 29.37
N ASN A 517 22.10 -0.92 29.29
CA ASN A 517 23.22 0.00 29.06
C ASN A 517 23.09 0.70 27.71
N ASN A 518 22.73 -0.03 26.65
CA ASN A 518 22.49 0.54 25.33
C ASN A 518 21.32 1.55 25.34
N ILE A 519 20.19 1.17 25.94
CA ILE A 519 19.01 2.05 26.06
C ILE A 519 19.35 3.33 26.85
N ARG A 520 20.11 3.20 27.94
CA ARG A 520 20.51 4.35 28.78
C ARG A 520 21.36 5.34 28.01
N VAL A 521 22.34 4.87 27.23
CA VAL A 521 23.20 5.72 26.41
C VAL A 521 22.39 6.44 25.33
N LEU A 522 21.52 5.71 24.62
CA LEU A 522 20.65 6.29 23.60
C LEU A 522 19.71 7.35 24.19
N LEU A 523 19.00 7.05 25.28
CA LEU A 523 18.05 7.99 25.89
C LEU A 523 18.75 9.23 26.46
N SER A 524 19.92 9.07 27.06
CA SER A 524 20.70 10.21 27.57
C SER A 524 21.12 11.14 26.44
N LYS A 525 21.55 10.57 25.30
CA LYS A 525 21.92 11.34 24.12
C LYS A 525 20.73 12.04 23.46
N VAL A 526 19.61 11.32 23.26
CA VAL A 526 18.39 11.90 22.69
C VAL A 526 17.85 13.02 23.58
N LYS A 527 17.90 12.87 24.91
CA LYS A 527 17.48 13.93 25.85
C LYS A 527 18.37 15.16 25.76
N ALA A 528 19.69 14.99 25.67
CA ALA A 528 20.62 16.11 25.47
C ALA A 528 20.34 16.85 24.15
N GLU A 529 20.11 16.10 23.07
CA GLU A 529 19.77 16.68 21.76
C GLU A 529 18.41 17.38 21.76
N CYS A 530 17.42 16.83 22.44
CA CYS A 530 16.12 17.49 22.61
C CYS A 530 16.26 18.84 23.31
N ALA A 531 17.20 18.96 24.26
CA ALA A 531 17.48 20.21 24.96
C ALA A 531 18.26 21.23 24.10
N GLU A 532 19.12 20.76 23.19
CA GLU A 532 19.95 21.62 22.33
C GLU A 532 19.20 22.20 21.11
N ILE A 533 18.14 21.53 20.64
CA ILE A 533 17.66 21.70 19.25
C ILE A 533 16.90 22.99 18.90
N SER A 534 16.64 23.87 19.87
CA SER A 534 16.20 25.28 19.76
C SER A 534 15.27 25.60 20.93
N GLU A 535 15.45 26.77 21.55
CA GLU A 535 14.60 27.25 22.65
C GLU A 535 13.14 27.46 22.24
N GLU A 536 12.86 27.65 20.93
CA GLU A 536 11.52 27.96 20.42
C GLU A 536 10.63 26.70 20.24
N VAL A 537 11.24 25.52 20.03
CA VAL A 537 10.52 24.26 19.82
C VAL A 537 10.97 23.22 20.83
N HIS A 538 10.27 23.16 21.96
CA HIS A 538 10.54 22.16 22.99
C HIS A 538 10.23 20.74 22.48
N LYS A 539 11.26 19.90 22.48
CA LYS A 539 11.13 18.46 22.29
C LYS A 539 11.29 17.74 23.62
N GLU A 540 10.43 16.77 23.85
CA GLU A 540 10.47 15.95 25.06
C GLU A 540 10.20 14.49 24.69
N VAL A 541 10.76 13.54 25.44
CA VAL A 541 10.43 12.13 25.26
C VAL A 541 9.07 11.86 25.89
N HIS A 542 8.10 11.46 25.07
CA HIS A 542 6.73 11.15 25.53
C HIS A 542 6.57 9.69 25.95
N GLU A 543 7.09 8.76 25.15
CA GLU A 543 6.92 7.32 25.36
C GLU A 543 8.09 6.56 24.73
N VAL A 544 8.48 5.45 25.35
CA VAL A 544 9.52 4.56 24.85
C VAL A 544 8.91 3.16 24.70
N ILE A 545 8.90 2.66 23.47
CA ILE A 545 8.33 1.35 23.12
C ILE A 545 9.47 0.45 22.67
N LEU A 546 9.50 -0.78 23.17
CA LEU A 546 10.42 -1.84 22.77
C LEU A 546 9.68 -2.88 21.94
N SER A 547 10.29 -3.32 20.84
CA SER A 547 9.72 -4.34 19.94
C SER A 547 10.84 -5.24 19.42
N THR A 548 10.48 -6.39 18.85
CA THR A 548 11.37 -7.26 18.09
C THR A 548 10.91 -7.33 16.64
N THR A 549 11.70 -7.95 15.76
CA THR A 549 11.40 -8.05 14.33
C THR A 549 10.00 -8.60 14.03
N ASN A 550 9.51 -9.58 14.77
CA ASN A 550 8.18 -10.19 14.60
C ASN A 550 7.26 -9.96 15.82
N GLY A 551 7.73 -9.26 16.85
CA GLY A 551 7.03 -9.14 18.13
C GLY A 551 6.21 -7.86 18.28
N PRO A 552 5.24 -7.85 19.21
CA PRO A 552 4.44 -6.67 19.50
C PRO A 552 5.30 -5.52 20.06
N GLY A 553 4.79 -4.28 19.96
CA GLY A 553 5.39 -3.13 20.62
C GLY A 553 4.94 -3.03 22.08
N VAL A 554 5.89 -3.08 23.01
CA VAL A 554 5.66 -3.05 24.47
C VAL A 554 6.13 -1.71 25.03
N SER A 555 5.26 -0.97 25.72
CA SER A 555 5.64 0.30 26.37
C SER A 555 6.47 0.02 27.62
N LEU A 556 7.58 0.75 27.79
CA LEU A 556 8.46 0.61 28.94
C LEU A 556 8.14 1.61 30.06
N ASN A 557 8.19 1.16 31.31
CA ASN A 557 7.98 2.00 32.51
C ASN A 557 9.26 2.72 33.00
N GLY A 558 10.41 2.42 32.40
CA GLY A 558 11.71 3.00 32.75
C GLY A 558 12.44 2.32 33.91
N LYS A 559 11.87 1.26 34.49
CA LYS A 559 12.52 0.41 35.50
C LYS A 559 13.14 -0.83 34.85
N LEU A 560 14.19 -1.34 35.47
CA LEU A 560 14.79 -2.61 35.06
C LEU A 560 13.89 -3.80 35.43
N LYS A 561 13.37 -3.78 36.65
CA LYS A 561 12.56 -4.82 37.26
C LYS A 561 11.52 -4.17 38.17
N ASP A 562 10.32 -4.73 38.26
CA ASP A 562 9.32 -4.32 39.26
C ASP A 562 9.47 -5.11 40.57
N ALA A 563 9.16 -4.47 41.70
CA ALA A 563 9.41 -5.01 43.04
C ALA A 563 8.61 -6.31 43.32
N GLU A 564 7.52 -6.53 42.59
CA GLU A 564 6.61 -7.67 42.72
C GLU A 564 6.96 -8.84 41.77
N GLU A 565 7.96 -8.67 40.90
CA GLU A 565 8.30 -9.68 39.89
C GLU A 565 9.24 -10.77 40.43
N GLN A 566 8.84 -12.04 40.25
CA GLN A 566 9.68 -13.20 40.57
C GLN A 566 10.81 -13.46 39.54
N ILE A 567 10.85 -12.68 38.46
CA ILE A 567 11.82 -12.88 37.37
C ILE A 567 13.19 -12.35 37.81
N THR A 568 14.22 -13.19 37.74
CA THR A 568 15.61 -12.79 37.99
C THR A 568 16.28 -12.44 36.65
N PRO A 569 17.06 -11.35 36.55
CA PRO A 569 17.81 -11.01 35.33
C PRO A 569 18.69 -12.15 34.82
N GLU A 570 19.18 -12.99 35.73
CA GLU A 570 19.98 -14.18 35.47
C GLU A 570 19.18 -15.23 34.66
N ALA A 571 17.89 -15.38 34.92
CA ALA A 571 17.02 -16.30 34.17
C ALA A 571 16.81 -15.86 32.70
N LEU A 572 17.07 -14.59 32.39
CA LEU A 572 17.01 -14.03 31.04
C LEU A 572 18.41 -13.81 30.44
N SER A 573 19.47 -14.27 31.11
CA SER A 573 20.84 -14.15 30.60
C SER A 573 21.19 -15.27 29.60
N SER A 574 20.57 -16.44 29.71
CA SER A 574 20.69 -17.54 28.73
C SER A 574 19.59 -17.46 27.67
N ILE A 575 19.97 -17.69 26.42
CA ILE A 575 19.03 -17.90 25.31
C ILE A 575 18.37 -19.27 25.56
N MET A 576 17.04 -19.33 25.62
CA MET A 576 16.31 -20.61 25.61
C MET A 576 16.34 -21.22 24.21
#